data_AF-A0A2N9Y3P2-F1
#
_entry.id   AF-A0A2N9Y3P2-F1
#
_cell.length_a   1.000
_cell.length_b   1.000
_cell.length_c   1.000
_cell.angle_alpha   90.00
_cell.angle_beta   90.00
_cell.angle_gamma   90.00
#
_symmetry.space_group_name_H-M   'P 1'
#
loop_
_entity.id
_entity.type
_entity.pdbx_description
1 polymer ?
#
loop_
_entity_poly.entity_id
_entity_poly.type
_entity_poly.pdbx_seq_one_letter_code
_entity_poly.pdbx_strand_id
1 'polypeptide(L)'
;MNMHNPCHAGEILKEYLENTSISTAAKHLGVTRTALSRIVNGKTGISADMAVKLSILLNTSPQFWLNLQVNYDLWKASQKSHADVVPLNTALSI
;
A
#
# COMPACT_ATOMS: atom_id res chain seq x y z
N MET A 1 15.14 -7.40 -6.42
CA MET A 1 14.76 -7.17 -7.83
C MET A 1 13.82 -5.98 -7.86
N ASN A 2 14.16 -4.89 -8.56
CA ASN A 2 13.26 -3.75 -8.71
C ASN A 2 12.11 -4.15 -9.64
N MET A 3 10.91 -4.27 -9.07
CA MET A 3 9.70 -4.49 -9.86
C MET A 3 9.46 -3.27 -10.75
N HIS A 4 9.38 -3.49 -12.06
CA HIS A 4 8.90 -2.48 -12.98
C HIS A 4 7.37 -2.45 -12.84
N ASN A 5 6.81 -1.37 -12.27
CA ASN A 5 5.38 -1.20 -12.04
C ASN A 5 4.74 -2.21 -11.05
N PRO A 6 5.07 -2.13 -9.75
CA PRO A 6 4.40 -2.92 -8.72
C PRO A 6 2.89 -2.65 -8.70
N CYS A 7 2.12 -3.71 -8.45
CA CYS A 7 0.67 -3.68 -8.28
C CYS A 7 0.28 -2.91 -7.01
N HIS A 8 -0.85 -2.18 -7.04
CA HIS A 8 -1.32 -1.47 -5.85
C HIS A 8 -1.84 -2.48 -4.81
N ALA A 9 -1.52 -2.30 -3.53
CA ALA A 9 -1.90 -3.25 -2.47
C ALA A 9 -3.43 -3.50 -2.40
N GLY A 10 -4.22 -2.51 -2.78
CA GLY A 10 -5.68 -2.61 -2.95
C GLY A 10 -6.17 -3.59 -4.03
N GLU A 11 -5.42 -3.76 -5.12
CA GLU A 11 -5.74 -4.74 -6.17
C GLU A 11 -5.51 -6.16 -5.65
N ILE A 12 -4.40 -6.38 -4.95
CA ILE A 12 -4.14 -7.65 -4.25
C ILE A 12 -5.23 -7.91 -3.20
N LEU A 13 -5.61 -6.89 -2.42
CA LEU A 13 -6.72 -7.02 -1.46
C LEU A 13 -8.04 -7.41 -2.12
N LYS A 14 -8.30 -6.95 -3.35
CA LYS A 14 -9.50 -7.31 -4.10
C LYS A 14 -9.54 -8.81 -4.40
N GLU A 15 -8.41 -9.42 -4.73
CA GLU A 15 -8.30 -10.88 -4.97
C GLU A 15 -8.57 -11.66 -3.68
N TYR A 16 -7.98 -11.26 -2.55
CA TYR A 16 -8.26 -11.88 -1.24
C TYR A 16 -9.73 -11.80 -0.83
N LEU A 17 -10.46 -10.79 -1.31
CA LEU A 17 -11.87 -10.56 -1.00
C LEU A 17 -12.82 -11.04 -2.11
N GLU A 18 -12.36 -11.76 -3.13
CA GLU A 18 -13.19 -12.13 -4.29
C GLU A 18 -14.48 -12.88 -3.91
N ASN A 19 -14.41 -13.70 -2.86
CA ASN A 19 -15.52 -14.51 -2.35
C ASN A 19 -16.29 -13.85 -1.19
N THR A 20 -15.98 -12.58 -0.86
CA THR A 20 -16.54 -11.86 0.28
C THR A 20 -17.04 -10.48 -0.12
N SER A 21 -18.26 -10.11 0.29
CA SER A 21 -18.76 -8.76 0.01
C SER A 21 -17.93 -7.69 0.75
N ILE A 22 -17.69 -6.54 0.11
CA ILE A 22 -16.99 -5.40 0.73
C ILE A 22 -17.68 -4.95 2.03
N SER A 23 -19.01 -5.05 2.10
CA SER A 23 -19.76 -4.70 3.31
C SER A 23 -19.44 -5.65 4.47
N THR A 24 -19.36 -6.95 4.20
CA THR A 24 -19.01 -7.98 5.19
C THR A 24 -17.57 -7.78 5.66
N ALA A 25 -16.61 -7.66 4.73
CA ALA A 25 -15.21 -7.46 5.06
C ALA A 25 -14.98 -6.18 5.88
N ALA A 26 -15.63 -5.06 5.51
CA ALA A 26 -15.52 -3.80 6.24
C ALA A 26 -16.02 -3.93 7.69
N LYS A 27 -17.13 -4.65 7.90
CA LYS A 27 -17.68 -4.93 9.24
C LYS A 27 -16.68 -5.71 10.09
N HIS A 28 -16.06 -6.77 9.53
CA HIS A 28 -15.08 -7.57 10.26
C HIS A 28 -13.78 -6.80 10.56
N LEU A 29 -13.39 -5.86 9.68
CA LEU A 29 -12.24 -4.98 9.90
C LEU A 29 -12.51 -3.83 10.88
N GLY A 30 -13.77 -3.61 11.27
CA GLY A 30 -14.16 -2.46 12.08
C GLY A 30 -13.93 -1.12 11.37
N VAL A 31 -14.15 -1.07 10.06
CA VAL A 31 -14.00 0.14 9.23
C VAL A 31 -15.25 0.43 8.43
N THR A 32 -15.37 1.64 7.90
CA THR A 32 -16.50 1.95 7.02
C THR A 32 -16.36 1.22 5.69
N ARG A 33 -17.50 0.82 5.10
CA ARG A 33 -17.54 0.26 3.74
C ARG A 33 -16.85 1.17 2.72
N THR A 34 -17.03 2.49 2.87
CA THR A 34 -16.41 3.49 2.00
C THR A 34 -14.89 3.50 2.13
N ALA A 35 -14.35 3.39 3.35
CA ALA A 35 -12.90 3.32 3.56
C ALA A 35 -12.30 2.08 2.89
N LEU A 36 -12.89 0.90 3.12
CA LEU A 36 -12.42 -0.33 2.47
C LEU A 36 -12.56 -0.26 0.94
N SER A 37 -13.67 0.28 0.43
CA SER A 37 -13.88 0.43 -1.01
C SER A 37 -12.85 1.35 -1.67
N ARG A 38 -12.43 2.43 -1.00
CA ARG A 38 -11.36 3.31 -1.52
C ARG A 38 -10.03 2.57 -1.60
N ILE A 39 -9.72 1.71 -0.64
CA ILE A 39 -8.49 0.90 -0.66
C ILE A 39 -8.55 -0.11 -1.81
N VAL A 40 -9.61 -0.91 -1.89
CA VAL A 40 -9.79 -1.95 -2.92
C VAL A 40 -9.75 -1.37 -4.34
N ASN A 41 -10.21 -0.13 -4.53
CA ASN A 41 -10.18 0.57 -5.82
C ASN A 41 -8.91 1.41 -6.05
N GLY A 42 -7.87 1.23 -5.24
CA GLY A 42 -6.58 1.93 -5.39
C GLY A 42 -6.65 3.45 -5.18
N LYS A 43 -7.68 3.96 -4.52
CA LYS A 43 -7.88 5.40 -4.26
C LYS A 43 -7.17 5.86 -2.99
N THR A 44 -6.88 4.94 -2.08
CA THR A 44 -6.14 5.19 -0.84
C THR A 44 -5.23 4.00 -0.55
N GLY A 45 -4.04 4.27 -0.03
CA GLY A 45 -3.11 3.22 0.38
C GLY A 45 -3.51 2.52 1.68
N ILE A 46 -2.77 1.46 2.02
CA ILE A 46 -2.91 0.72 3.27
C ILE A 46 -2.01 1.36 4.34
N SER A 47 -2.60 1.78 5.46
CA SER A 47 -1.85 2.25 6.64
C SER A 47 -1.34 1.08 7.49
N ALA A 48 -0.43 1.35 8.44
CA ALA A 48 0.03 0.34 9.40
C ALA A 48 -1.11 -0.27 10.23
N ASP A 49 -2.06 0.54 10.70
CA ASP A 49 -3.26 0.06 11.42
C ASP A 49 -4.10 -0.87 10.53
N MET A 50 -4.32 -0.49 9.26
CA MET A 50 -5.06 -1.34 8.34
C MET A 50 -4.31 -2.63 8.01
N ALA A 51 -2.97 -2.59 7.90
CA ALA A 51 -2.16 -3.78 7.66
C ALA A 51 -2.30 -4.81 8.81
N VAL A 52 -2.34 -4.35 10.07
CA VAL A 52 -2.59 -5.21 11.23
C VAL A 52 -4.01 -5.78 11.20
N LYS A 53 -5.02 -4.98 10.86
CA LYS A 53 -6.40 -5.48 10.72
C LYS A 53 -6.53 -6.54 9.63
N LEU A 54 -5.89 -6.32 8.48
CA LEU A 54 -5.89 -7.26 7.36
C LEU A 54 -5.13 -8.55 7.69
N SER A 55 -4.04 -8.48 8.46
CA SER A 55 -3.31 -9.67 8.89
C SER A 55 -4.18 -10.59 9.74
N ILE A 56 -4.98 -10.01 10.64
CA ILE A 56 -5.93 -10.74 11.49
C ILE A 56 -7.08 -11.29 10.65
N LEU A 57 -7.67 -10.48 9.76
CA LEU A 57 -8.82 -10.89 8.94
C LEU A 57 -8.47 -12.06 8.01
N LEU A 58 -7.32 -11.99 7.35
CA LEU A 58 -6.96 -12.85 6.21
C LEU A 58 -5.92 -13.91 6.58
N ASN A 59 -5.52 -14.00 7.84
CA ASN A 59 -4.45 -14.89 8.32
C ASN A 59 -3.15 -14.70 7.51
N THR A 60 -2.73 -13.45 7.37
CA THR A 60 -1.50 -13.02 6.67
C THR A 60 -0.57 -12.28 7.63
N SER A 61 0.46 -11.58 7.15
CA SER A 61 1.33 -10.73 7.98
C SER A 61 1.10 -9.24 7.72
N PRO A 62 1.23 -8.35 8.73
CA PRO A 62 1.17 -6.91 8.51
C PRO A 62 2.26 -6.43 7.52
N GLN A 63 3.45 -7.03 7.59
CA GLN A 63 4.57 -6.72 6.71
C GLN A 63 4.26 -7.03 5.25
N PHE A 64 3.51 -8.09 4.95
CA PHE A 64 3.09 -8.38 3.59
C PHE A 64 2.34 -7.19 2.97
N TRP A 65 1.34 -6.66 3.68
CA TRP A 65 0.54 -5.52 3.21
C TRP A 65 1.34 -4.22 3.12
N LEU A 66 2.19 -3.95 4.11
CA LEU A 66 3.05 -2.76 4.08
C LEU A 66 4.08 -2.85 2.96
N ASN A 67 4.66 -4.02 2.69
CA ASN A 67 5.63 -4.17 1.61
C ASN A 67 5.00 -3.91 0.24
N LEU A 68 3.76 -4.36 0.01
CA LEU A 68 3.03 -4.03 -1.22
C LEU A 68 2.84 -2.51 -1.37
N GLN A 69 2.40 -1.84 -0.29
CA GLN A 69 2.18 -0.40 -0.30
C GLN A 69 3.48 0.39 -0.50
N VAL A 70 4.53 0.05 0.24
CA VAL A 70 5.84 0.69 0.17
C VAL A 70 6.45 0.52 -1.22
N ASN A 71 6.40 -0.68 -1.79
CA ASN A 71 6.92 -0.91 -3.14
C ASN A 71 6.18 -0.06 -4.17
N TYR A 72 4.84 0.00 -4.08
CA TYR A 72 4.03 0.85 -4.94
C TYR A 72 4.36 2.33 -4.80
N ASP A 73 4.43 2.83 -3.57
CA ASP A 73 4.68 4.24 -3.28
C ASP A 73 6.10 4.66 -3.69
N LEU A 74 7.10 3.82 -3.44
CA LEU A 74 8.48 4.06 -3.87
C LEU A 74 8.60 4.08 -5.39
N TRP A 75 7.98 3.14 -6.09
CA TRP A 75 7.95 3.16 -7.56
C TRP A 75 7.28 4.43 -8.08
N LYS A 76 6.12 4.80 -7.53
CA LYS A 76 5.42 6.03 -7.95
C LYS A 76 6.24 7.29 -7.65
N ALA A 77 6.96 7.32 -6.53
CA ALA A 77 7.84 8.42 -6.17
C ALA A 77 9.09 8.48 -7.07
N SER A 78 9.66 7.35 -7.47
CA SER A 78 10.83 7.30 -8.35
C SER A 78 10.54 7.80 -9.77
N GLN A 79 9.27 7.81 -10.21
CA GLN A 79 8.88 8.39 -11.49
C GLN A 79 8.93 9.92 -11.53
N LYS A 80 9.09 10.59 -10.38
CA LYS A 80 9.17 12.05 -10.28
C LYS A 80 10.62 12.51 -10.34
N SER A 81 10.83 13.75 -10.81
CA SER A 81 12.13 14.41 -10.69
C SER A 81 12.39 14.79 -9.23
N HIS A 82 13.62 14.55 -8.77
CA HIS A 82 14.16 14.95 -7.47
C HIS A 82 15.48 15.70 -7.65
N ALA A 83 15.60 16.49 -8.73
CA ALA A 83 16.84 17.15 -9.14
C ALA A 83 17.35 18.20 -8.14
N ASP A 84 16.49 18.65 -7.24
CA ASP A 84 16.78 19.56 -6.14
C ASP A 84 17.43 18.88 -4.93
N VAL A 85 17.48 17.54 -4.90
CA VAL A 85 18.09 16.76 -3.81
C VAL A 85 19.60 16.62 -4.05
N VAL A 86 20.40 17.21 -3.15
CA VAL A 86 21.87 17.11 -3.17
C VAL A 86 22.34 16.16 -2.06
N PRO A 87 23.22 15.17 -2.36
CA PRO A 87 23.79 14.30 -1.33
C PRO A 87 24.62 15.08 -0.30
N LEU A 88 24.49 14.70 0.98
CA LEU A 88 25.20 15.35 2.09
C LEU A 88 26.74 15.29 1.98
N ASN A 89 27.26 14.35 1.19
CA ASN A 89 28.69 14.14 1.00
C ASN A 89 29.25 14.78 -0.29
N THR A 90 28.46 15.56 -1.03
CA THR A 90 28.97 16.33 -2.15
C THR A 90 29.79 17.50 -1.61
N ALA A 91 31.12 17.37 -1.62
CA ALA A 91 32.01 18.49 -1.34
C ALA A 91 31.66 19.65 -2.26
N LEU A 92 31.28 20.80 -1.69
CA LEU A 92 31.33 22.06 -2.41
C LEU A 92 32.80 22.26 -2.76
N SER A 93 33.17 21.95 -4.00
CA SER A 93 34.46 22.36 -4.55
C SER A 93 34.43 23.89 -4.62
N ILE A 94 34.90 24.52 -3.55
CA ILE A 94 35.28 25.94 -3.51
C ILE A 94 36.65 26.06 -4.19
#